data_AF-A0AAN6SZW9-F1
#
_entry.id   AF-A0AAN6SZW9-F1
#
_cell.length_a   1.000
_cell.length_b   1.000
_cell.length_c   1.000
_cell.angle_alpha   90.00
_cell.angle_beta   90.00
_cell.angle_gamma   90.00
#
_symmetry.space_group_name_H-M   'P 1'
#
loop_
_entity.id
_entity.type
_entity.pdbx_description
1 polymer ?
#
loop_
_entity_poly.entity_id
_entity_poly.type
_entity_poly.pdbx_seq_one_letter_code
_entity_poly.pdbx_strand_id
1 'polypeptide(L)'
;MKGFGTDEKALIRILSTKDPLQINTIRDAYSRVQRRDLIADLKSETSGWFEAGLVALARGPLLNDVHLLREAMSGLGTKEKALNDVLLGRTNADMNAIKGEYQRVFHRRLEDDVRGDLSMKTERHFMIVLGAQRAEESAPVVKADIDRDANDLYSATEGKIGTDEMKVCSILSTRNDSQIRAIAYEYQQKFARSLEDVIRREFSGHMEDALLFQLRSAVDKYMHQATLLEDAMAGAGTKDYLLVSRVVRYHWDRNHIANVRGAYEKRYHRNLASRIKGETSGDYERLLLACIGERV
;
A
#
# COMPACT_ATOMS: atom_id res chain seq x y z
N MET A 1 -6.55 -25.00 -16.42
CA MET A 1 -5.22 -25.48 -15.96
C MET A 1 -5.04 -27.01 -16.12
N LYS A 2 -5.93 -27.74 -16.83
CA LYS A 2 -5.62 -29.08 -17.39
C LYS A 2 -5.94 -29.04 -18.89
N GLY A 3 -5.00 -29.44 -19.74
CA GLY A 3 -5.12 -29.42 -21.20
C GLY A 3 -4.16 -28.43 -21.87
N PHE A 4 -4.20 -28.34 -23.21
CA PHE A 4 -3.45 -27.32 -23.97
C PHE A 4 -4.14 -25.97 -23.82
N GLY A 5 -3.46 -25.00 -23.21
CA GLY A 5 -3.94 -23.63 -23.02
C GLY A 5 -4.64 -23.40 -21.68
N THR A 6 -4.37 -22.23 -21.11
CA THR A 6 -5.11 -21.69 -19.95
C THR A 6 -6.34 -20.95 -20.47
N ASP A 7 -7.45 -20.96 -19.70
CA ASP A 7 -8.58 -20.06 -19.98
C ASP A 7 -8.41 -18.82 -19.10
N GLU A 8 -7.62 -17.86 -19.58
CA GLU A 8 -7.26 -16.65 -18.85
C GLU A 8 -8.50 -15.83 -18.51
N LYS A 9 -9.48 -15.78 -19.43
CA LYS A 9 -10.75 -15.07 -19.21
C LYS A 9 -11.56 -15.70 -18.08
N ALA A 10 -11.61 -17.02 -18.00
CA ALA A 10 -12.27 -17.69 -16.88
C ALA A 10 -11.54 -17.42 -15.56
N LEU A 11 -10.20 -17.44 -15.54
CA LEU A 11 -9.42 -17.11 -14.34
C LEU A 11 -9.70 -15.69 -13.87
N ILE A 12 -9.67 -14.71 -14.78
CA ILE A 12 -9.99 -13.30 -14.48
C ILE A 12 -11.40 -13.22 -13.90
N ARG A 13 -12.42 -13.73 -14.61
CA ARG A 13 -13.82 -13.66 -14.19
C ARG A 13 -14.05 -14.29 -12.81
N ILE A 14 -13.38 -15.40 -12.53
CA ILE A 14 -13.53 -16.10 -11.26
C ILE A 14 -12.84 -15.33 -10.15
N LEU A 15 -11.54 -15.03 -10.25
CA LEU A 15 -10.75 -14.50 -9.14
C LEU A 15 -11.01 -13.01 -8.87
N SER A 16 -11.20 -12.20 -9.91
CA SER A 16 -11.48 -10.75 -9.78
C SER A 16 -12.90 -10.43 -9.30
N THR A 17 -13.67 -11.41 -8.85
CA THR A 17 -15.04 -11.18 -8.34
C THR A 17 -15.22 -11.73 -6.93
N LYS A 18 -14.16 -12.25 -6.31
CA LYS A 18 -14.23 -12.93 -5.03
C LYS A 18 -13.70 -12.06 -3.91
N ASP A 19 -14.41 -12.08 -2.79
CA ASP A 19 -13.92 -11.49 -1.56
C ASP A 19 -12.79 -12.34 -0.94
N PRO A 20 -12.06 -11.82 0.06
CA PRO A 20 -10.96 -12.55 0.70
C PRO A 20 -11.34 -13.92 1.28
N LEU A 21 -12.54 -14.08 1.84
CA LEU A 21 -12.99 -15.35 2.42
C LEU A 21 -13.30 -16.37 1.32
N GLN A 22 -13.91 -15.92 0.22
CA GLN A 22 -14.17 -16.74 -0.95
C GLN A 22 -12.87 -17.21 -1.62
N ILE A 23 -11.86 -16.34 -1.74
CA ILE A 23 -10.53 -16.73 -2.27
C ILE A 23 -9.88 -17.82 -1.41
N ASN A 24 -9.92 -17.67 -0.08
CA ASN A 24 -9.40 -18.69 0.83
C ASN A 24 -10.16 -20.02 0.66
N THR A 25 -11.48 -19.96 0.56
CA THR A 25 -12.32 -21.14 0.32
C THR A 25 -11.98 -21.83 -1.00
N ILE A 26 -11.75 -21.05 -2.07
CA ILE A 26 -11.33 -21.56 -3.37
C ILE A 26 -9.97 -22.26 -3.28
N ARG A 27 -8.98 -21.65 -2.61
CA ARG A 27 -7.66 -22.26 -2.40
C ARG A 27 -7.76 -23.59 -1.66
N ASP A 28 -8.49 -23.62 -0.55
CA ASP A 28 -8.64 -24.83 0.26
C ASP A 28 -9.39 -25.93 -0.50
N ALA A 29 -10.47 -25.57 -1.19
CA ALA A 29 -11.22 -26.50 -2.02
C ALA A 29 -10.36 -27.05 -3.16
N TYR A 30 -9.58 -26.19 -3.83
CA TYR A 30 -8.67 -26.58 -4.89
C TYR A 30 -7.63 -27.58 -4.40
N SER A 31 -6.99 -27.30 -3.26
CA SER A 31 -6.03 -28.22 -2.64
C SER A 31 -6.65 -29.57 -2.27
N ARG A 32 -7.85 -29.57 -1.68
CA ARG A 32 -8.54 -30.81 -1.28
C ARG A 32 -9.00 -31.65 -2.48
N VAL A 33 -9.60 -31.02 -3.49
CA VAL A 33 -10.24 -31.70 -4.62
C VAL A 33 -9.22 -32.08 -5.69
N GLN A 34 -8.31 -31.16 -6.05
CA GLN A 34 -7.33 -31.37 -7.12
C GLN A 34 -6.01 -31.95 -6.61
N ARG A 35 -5.79 -31.98 -5.28
CA ARG A 35 -4.52 -32.41 -4.66
C ARG A 35 -3.30 -31.67 -5.22
N ARG A 36 -3.51 -30.41 -5.59
CA ARG A 36 -2.52 -29.48 -6.20
C ARG A 36 -2.59 -28.13 -5.49
N ASP A 37 -1.54 -27.33 -5.62
CA ASP A 37 -1.52 -25.98 -5.09
C ASP A 37 -1.98 -24.97 -6.15
N LEU A 38 -3.05 -24.21 -5.84
CA LEU A 38 -3.62 -23.25 -6.79
C LEU A 38 -2.60 -22.18 -7.20
N ILE A 39 -1.79 -21.68 -6.26
CA ILE A 39 -0.83 -20.61 -6.55
C ILE A 39 0.30 -21.15 -7.42
N ALA A 40 0.85 -22.32 -7.11
CA ALA A 40 1.89 -22.97 -7.90
C ALA A 40 1.40 -23.25 -9.33
N ASP A 41 0.15 -23.71 -9.47
CA ASP A 41 -0.43 -23.96 -10.78
C ASP A 41 -0.63 -22.67 -11.58
N LEU A 42 -1.09 -21.59 -10.95
CA LEU A 42 -1.19 -20.29 -11.62
C LEU A 42 0.19 -19.82 -12.11
N LYS A 43 1.24 -20.01 -11.31
CA LYS A 43 2.62 -19.67 -11.67
C LYS A 43 3.19 -20.53 -12.81
N SER A 44 2.78 -21.79 -12.92
CA SER A 44 3.25 -22.65 -14.02
C SER A 44 2.49 -22.44 -15.33
N GLU A 45 1.26 -21.92 -15.25
CA GLU A 45 0.32 -21.83 -16.38
C GLU A 45 0.17 -20.41 -16.93
N THR A 46 0.72 -19.40 -16.25
CA THR A 46 0.68 -17.99 -16.66
C THR A 46 2.07 -17.37 -16.54
N SER A 47 2.27 -16.17 -17.08
CA SER A 47 3.56 -15.48 -17.00
C SER A 47 3.42 -13.95 -16.89
N GLY A 48 4.53 -13.30 -16.53
CA GLY A 48 4.66 -11.84 -16.52
C GLY A 48 3.73 -11.16 -15.52
N TRP A 49 3.27 -9.95 -15.87
CA TRP A 49 2.43 -9.14 -14.96
C TRP A 49 1.00 -9.67 -14.82
N PHE A 50 0.54 -10.45 -15.79
CA PHE A 50 -0.72 -11.17 -15.67
C PHE A 50 -0.65 -12.24 -14.57
N GLU A 51 0.41 -13.06 -14.57
CA GLU A 51 0.68 -14.02 -13.48
C GLU A 51 0.75 -13.30 -12.13
N ALA A 52 1.52 -12.22 -12.04
CA ALA A 52 1.71 -11.47 -10.80
C ALA A 52 0.36 -11.02 -10.20
N GLY A 53 -0.54 -10.48 -11.03
CA GLY A 53 -1.86 -10.06 -10.58
C GLY A 53 -2.77 -11.23 -10.19
N LEU A 54 -2.78 -12.32 -10.96
CA LEU A 54 -3.60 -13.50 -10.62
C LEU A 54 -3.14 -14.17 -9.34
N VAL A 55 -1.83 -14.31 -9.16
CA VAL A 55 -1.23 -14.85 -7.94
C VAL A 55 -1.55 -13.95 -6.75
N ALA A 56 -1.51 -12.63 -6.92
CA ALA A 56 -1.90 -11.69 -5.86
C ALA A 56 -3.39 -11.85 -5.45
N LEU A 57 -4.29 -11.98 -6.43
CA LEU A 57 -5.70 -12.26 -6.16
C LEU A 57 -5.90 -13.60 -5.46
N ALA A 58 -5.22 -14.65 -5.93
CA ALA A 58 -5.32 -15.99 -5.34
C ALA A 58 -4.72 -16.05 -3.93
N ARG A 59 -3.63 -15.33 -3.64
CA ARG A 59 -3.08 -15.21 -2.29
C ARG A 59 -4.08 -14.55 -1.34
N GLY A 60 -4.89 -13.60 -1.81
CA GLY A 60 -5.72 -12.77 -0.96
C GLY A 60 -4.89 -11.70 -0.23
N PRO A 61 -5.53 -10.78 0.52
CA PRO A 61 -4.88 -9.56 1.00
C PRO A 61 -3.69 -9.83 1.93
N LEU A 62 -3.88 -10.62 3.00
CA LEU A 62 -2.86 -10.83 4.02
C LEU A 62 -1.66 -11.63 3.50
N LEU A 63 -1.91 -12.76 2.83
CA LEU A 63 -0.83 -13.58 2.27
C LEU A 63 -0.10 -12.82 1.15
N ASN A 64 -0.81 -12.02 0.35
CA ASN A 64 -0.16 -11.20 -0.66
C ASN A 64 0.73 -10.12 -0.05
N ASP A 65 0.29 -9.44 1.02
CA ASP A 65 1.09 -8.44 1.72
C ASP A 65 2.43 -9.02 2.20
N VAL A 66 2.44 -10.20 2.84
CA VAL A 66 3.69 -10.79 3.33
C VAL A 66 4.64 -11.18 2.20
N HIS A 67 4.10 -11.62 1.06
CA HIS A 67 4.91 -11.89 -0.13
C HIS A 67 5.46 -10.61 -0.75
N LEU A 68 4.67 -9.54 -0.85
CA LEU A 68 5.15 -8.22 -1.31
C LEU A 68 6.28 -7.70 -0.42
N LEU A 69 6.17 -7.85 0.90
CA LEU A 69 7.23 -7.47 1.84
C LEU A 69 8.50 -8.30 1.61
N ARG A 70 8.37 -9.62 1.47
CA ARG A 70 9.52 -10.50 1.26
C ARG A 70 10.22 -10.19 -0.07
N GLU A 71 9.43 -10.02 -1.13
CA GLU A 71 9.91 -9.68 -2.47
C GLU A 71 10.62 -8.31 -2.44
N ALA A 72 10.02 -7.30 -1.80
CA ALA A 72 10.61 -5.99 -1.60
C ALA A 72 11.97 -6.06 -0.88
N MET A 73 12.09 -6.81 0.21
CA MET A 73 13.35 -6.94 0.96
C MET A 73 14.38 -7.84 0.29
N SER A 74 14.02 -8.58 -0.77
CA SER A 74 14.94 -9.49 -1.48
C SER A 74 15.51 -8.94 -2.78
N GLY A 75 14.86 -7.93 -3.39
CA GLY A 75 15.20 -7.42 -4.73
C GLY A 75 16.18 -6.25 -4.72
N LEU A 76 16.29 -5.53 -5.85
CA LEU A 76 16.93 -4.22 -5.96
C LEU A 76 15.94 -3.27 -6.63
N GLY A 77 15.78 -2.04 -6.12
CA GLY A 77 15.23 -0.93 -6.93
C GLY A 77 13.72 -0.64 -6.89
N THR A 78 12.95 -1.09 -5.88
CA THR A 78 11.58 -0.60 -5.58
C THR A 78 11.10 -0.91 -4.16
N LYS A 79 12.03 -1.26 -3.26
CA LYS A 79 11.74 -1.88 -1.96
C LYS A 79 10.89 -0.97 -1.08
N GLU A 80 11.32 0.27 -1.07
CA GLU A 80 10.87 1.37 -0.26
C GLU A 80 9.39 1.68 -0.49
N LYS A 81 8.97 1.69 -1.76
CA LYS A 81 7.58 1.98 -2.14
C LYS A 81 6.64 0.84 -1.75
N ALA A 82 7.08 -0.41 -1.89
CA ALA A 82 6.28 -1.55 -1.47
C ALA A 82 6.15 -1.64 0.05
N LEU A 83 7.23 -1.34 0.79
CA LEU A 83 7.18 -1.23 2.25
C LEU A 83 6.20 -0.13 2.68
N ASN A 84 6.24 1.03 2.02
CA ASN A 84 5.27 2.12 2.24
C ASN A 84 3.83 1.63 2.02
N ASP A 85 3.56 1.08 0.84
CA ASP A 85 2.22 0.63 0.43
C ASP A 85 1.64 -0.44 1.37
N VAL A 86 2.48 -1.33 1.91
CA VAL A 86 2.06 -2.44 2.77
C VAL A 86 1.92 -2.04 4.25
N LEU A 87 2.89 -1.30 4.79
CA LEU A 87 3.04 -1.11 6.25
C LEU A 87 2.49 0.22 6.76
N LEU A 88 2.58 1.30 5.99
CA LEU A 88 2.22 2.62 6.48
C LEU A 88 0.69 2.80 6.53
N GLY A 89 0.20 3.32 7.65
CA GLY A 89 -1.24 3.55 7.88
C GLY A 89 -2.04 2.29 8.24
N ARG A 90 -1.39 1.13 8.41
CA ARG A 90 -2.05 -0.08 8.91
C ARG A 90 -2.54 0.10 10.34
N THR A 91 -3.68 -0.53 10.65
CA THR A 91 -4.17 -0.65 12.02
C THR A 91 -3.26 -1.56 12.84
N ASN A 92 -3.34 -1.47 14.17
CA ASN A 92 -2.56 -2.36 15.04
C ASN A 92 -2.93 -3.84 14.82
N ALA A 93 -4.21 -4.13 14.60
CA ALA A 93 -4.69 -5.47 14.29
C ALA A 93 -4.10 -6.00 12.98
N ASP A 94 -4.15 -5.20 11.90
CA ASP A 94 -3.58 -5.58 10.61
C ASP A 94 -2.05 -5.77 10.70
N MET A 95 -1.36 -4.86 11.38
CA MET A 95 0.10 -4.93 11.55
C MET A 95 0.51 -6.21 12.29
N ASN A 96 -0.22 -6.58 13.35
CA ASN A 96 0.04 -7.81 14.08
C ASN A 96 -0.31 -9.07 13.24
N ALA A 97 -1.38 -9.03 12.44
CA ALA A 97 -1.71 -10.09 11.51
C ALA A 97 -0.61 -10.28 10.44
N ILE A 98 -0.11 -9.18 9.87
CA ILE A 98 0.99 -9.18 8.89
C ILE A 98 2.25 -9.80 9.51
N LYS A 99 2.66 -9.35 10.71
CA LYS A 99 3.84 -9.92 11.41
C LYS A 99 3.68 -11.42 11.68
N GLY A 100 2.51 -11.83 12.18
CA GLY A 100 2.21 -13.23 12.46
C GLY A 100 2.24 -14.11 11.20
N GLU A 101 1.59 -13.65 10.13
CA GLU A 101 1.58 -14.38 8.86
C GLU A 101 2.97 -14.43 8.21
N TYR A 102 3.75 -13.35 8.29
CA TYR A 102 5.10 -13.30 7.76
C TYR A 102 6.00 -14.35 8.45
N GLN A 103 5.94 -14.41 9.79
CA GLN A 103 6.63 -15.44 10.58
C GLN A 103 6.16 -16.85 10.24
N ARG A 104 4.86 -17.04 10.03
CA ARG A 104 4.29 -18.35 9.68
C ARG A 104 4.76 -18.83 8.30
N VAL A 105 4.82 -17.94 7.32
CA VAL A 105 5.13 -18.25 5.91
C VAL A 105 6.63 -18.39 5.68
N PHE A 106 7.44 -17.51 6.26
CA PHE A 106 8.89 -17.44 5.98
C PHE A 106 9.77 -17.93 7.12
N HIS A 107 9.20 -18.29 8.28
CA HIS A 107 9.93 -18.69 9.47
C HIS A 107 10.97 -17.65 9.95
N ARG A 108 10.71 -16.37 9.66
CA ARG A 108 11.55 -15.22 10.00
C ARG A 108 10.68 -14.10 10.52
N ARG A 109 11.21 -13.30 11.45
CA ARG A 109 10.47 -12.13 11.95
C ARG A 109 10.56 -11.01 10.92
N LEU A 110 9.43 -10.37 10.64
CA LEU A 110 9.39 -9.23 9.73
C LEU A 110 10.34 -8.12 10.19
N GLU A 111 10.40 -7.89 11.50
CA GLU A 111 11.28 -6.89 12.08
C GLU A 111 12.77 -7.20 11.84
N ASP A 112 13.16 -8.47 11.85
CA ASP A 112 14.56 -8.84 11.62
C ASP A 112 14.96 -8.61 10.15
N ASP A 113 14.06 -8.89 9.21
CA ASP A 113 14.29 -8.64 7.79
C ASP A 113 14.31 -7.13 7.49
N VAL A 114 13.43 -6.34 8.11
CA VAL A 114 13.41 -4.87 7.95
C VAL A 114 14.70 -4.23 8.48
N ARG A 115 15.23 -4.71 9.62
CA ARG A 115 16.52 -4.23 10.16
C ARG A 115 17.70 -4.62 9.29
N GLY A 116 17.64 -5.77 8.63
CA GLY A 116 18.69 -6.21 7.71
C GLY A 116 18.72 -5.45 6.39
N ASP A 117 17.58 -4.92 5.94
CA ASP A 117 17.42 -4.36 4.60
C ASP A 117 17.42 -2.82 4.54
N LEU A 118 16.96 -2.16 5.61
CA LEU A 118 16.90 -0.69 5.67
C LEU A 118 18.10 -0.07 6.39
N SER A 119 18.44 1.16 6.02
CA SER A 119 19.52 1.90 6.67
C SER A 119 19.02 2.72 7.87
N MET A 120 19.86 2.77 8.91
CA MET A 120 19.78 3.59 10.12
C MET A 120 18.43 4.29 10.40
N LYS A 121 18.19 5.46 9.81
CA LYS A 121 17.05 6.32 10.16
C LYS A 121 15.74 5.78 9.60
N THR A 122 15.77 5.26 8.37
CA THR A 122 14.63 4.61 7.72
C THR A 122 14.24 3.33 8.46
N GLU A 123 15.24 2.52 8.85
CA GLU A 123 15.02 1.37 9.72
C GLU A 123 14.26 1.78 10.99
N ARG A 124 14.72 2.81 11.70
CA ARG A 124 14.08 3.28 12.93
C ARG A 124 12.63 3.73 12.70
N HIS A 125 12.34 4.41 11.60
CA HIS A 125 10.97 4.80 11.25
C HIS A 125 10.07 3.57 11.11
N PHE A 126 10.47 2.59 10.32
CA PHE A 126 9.68 1.36 10.15
C PHE A 126 9.61 0.53 11.43
N MET A 127 10.62 0.57 12.30
CA MET A 127 10.54 -0.06 13.61
C MET A 127 9.47 0.58 14.52
N ILE A 128 9.24 1.90 14.41
CA ILE A 128 8.09 2.55 15.08
C ILE A 128 6.78 2.00 14.54
N VAL A 129 6.65 1.93 13.20
CA VAL A 129 5.44 1.42 12.52
C VAL A 129 5.15 -0.03 12.91
N LEU A 130 6.17 -0.89 12.90
CA LEU A 130 6.08 -2.31 13.28
C LEU A 130 5.78 -2.51 14.77
N GLY A 131 6.01 -1.48 15.59
CA GLY A 131 5.61 -1.44 17.00
C GLY A 131 4.10 -1.57 17.20
N ALA A 132 3.28 -1.27 16.18
CA ALA A 132 1.82 -1.40 16.23
C ALA A 132 1.20 -0.65 17.43
N GLN A 133 1.59 0.63 17.57
CA GLN A 133 1.12 1.56 18.60
C GLN A 133 0.39 2.77 17.99
N ARG A 134 -0.27 2.57 16.84
CA ARG A 134 -1.10 3.61 16.23
C ARG A 134 -2.34 3.83 17.10
N ALA A 135 -2.78 5.06 17.28
CA ALA A 135 -4.07 5.34 17.91
C ALA A 135 -5.17 4.59 17.14
N GLU A 136 -6.09 3.97 17.86
CA GLU A 136 -7.21 3.28 17.21
C GLU A 136 -8.05 4.26 16.39
N GLU A 137 -8.68 3.79 15.32
CA GLU A 137 -9.48 4.66 14.43
C GLU A 137 -10.67 5.30 15.14
N SER A 138 -11.16 4.70 16.23
CA SER A 138 -12.21 5.26 17.09
C SER A 138 -11.70 6.31 18.09
N ALA A 139 -10.38 6.50 18.22
CA ALA A 139 -9.83 7.48 19.15
C ALA A 139 -10.17 8.91 18.71
N PRO A 140 -10.68 9.76 19.62
CA PRO A 140 -11.16 11.09 19.26
C PRO A 140 -10.03 12.05 18.90
N VAL A 141 -10.40 13.11 18.20
CA VAL A 141 -9.53 14.28 17.97
C VAL A 141 -9.69 15.23 19.16
N VAL A 142 -8.67 15.29 20.01
CA VAL A 142 -8.64 16.14 21.21
C VAL A 142 -7.80 17.38 20.94
N LYS A 143 -8.43 18.57 20.92
CA LYS A 143 -7.78 19.84 20.54
C LYS A 143 -6.45 20.10 21.25
N ALA A 144 -6.37 19.88 22.56
CA ALA A 144 -5.13 20.06 23.32
C ALA A 144 -3.98 19.15 22.85
N ASP A 145 -4.28 17.92 22.45
CA ASP A 145 -3.28 16.99 21.91
C ASP A 145 -2.83 17.42 20.50
N ILE A 146 -3.77 17.86 19.66
CA ILE A 146 -3.47 18.39 18.33
C ILE A 146 -2.59 19.65 18.43
N ASP A 147 -2.91 20.54 19.38
CA ASP A 147 -2.12 21.74 19.64
C ASP A 147 -0.70 21.43 20.05
N ARG A 148 -0.54 20.45 20.95
CA ARG A 148 0.77 19.97 21.39
C ARG A 148 1.53 19.33 20.23
N ASP A 149 0.92 18.41 19.49
CA ASP A 149 1.60 17.71 18.40
C ASP A 149 2.00 18.66 17.26
N ALA A 150 1.17 19.67 16.94
CA ALA A 150 1.53 20.70 15.95
C ALA A 150 2.73 21.54 16.41
N ASN A 151 2.76 21.95 17.70
CA ASN A 151 3.90 22.67 18.28
C ASN A 151 5.16 21.80 18.32
N ASP A 152 5.02 20.53 18.71
CA ASP A 152 6.12 19.56 18.75
C ASP A 152 6.72 19.34 17.36
N LEU A 153 5.88 19.25 16.31
CA LEU A 153 6.35 19.17 14.93
C LEU A 153 7.13 20.42 14.53
N TYR A 154 6.66 21.62 14.90
CA TYR A 154 7.37 22.86 14.60
C TYR A 154 8.72 22.90 15.31
N SER A 155 8.75 22.62 16.62
CA SER A 155 10.00 22.57 17.40
C SER A 155 10.96 21.47 16.93
N ALA A 156 10.46 20.38 16.35
CA ALA A 156 11.27 19.31 15.76
C ALA A 156 11.82 19.64 14.37
N THR A 157 11.28 20.67 13.71
CA THR A 157 11.62 21.05 12.33
C THR A 157 12.08 22.51 12.30
N GLU A 158 11.24 23.43 11.83
CA GLU A 158 11.57 24.82 11.53
C GLU A 158 11.92 25.66 12.76
N GLY A 159 11.54 25.21 13.95
CA GLY A 159 11.82 25.87 15.23
C GLY A 159 13.24 25.64 15.75
N LYS A 160 14.09 24.91 15.03
CA LYS A 160 15.47 24.62 15.43
C LYS A 160 16.42 24.51 14.23
N ILE A 161 17.72 24.44 14.51
CA ILE A 161 18.73 24.09 13.50
C ILE A 161 18.79 22.56 13.36
N GLY A 162 18.63 22.07 12.13
CA GLY A 162 18.52 20.64 11.82
C GLY A 162 17.18 20.06 12.24
N THR A 163 16.97 18.77 12.01
CA THR A 163 15.64 18.15 12.19
C THR A 163 15.68 16.99 13.19
N ASP A 164 14.74 16.99 14.13
CA ASP A 164 14.45 15.84 14.98
C ASP A 164 13.51 14.87 14.25
N GLU A 165 14.13 14.11 13.35
CA GLU A 165 13.44 13.16 12.46
C GLU A 165 12.63 12.12 13.25
N MET A 166 13.14 11.68 14.40
CA MET A 166 12.50 10.64 15.21
C MET A 166 11.21 11.14 15.86
N LYS A 167 11.18 12.40 16.30
CA LYS A 167 9.96 13.03 16.82
C LYS A 167 8.89 13.12 15.73
N VAL A 168 9.26 13.55 14.52
CA VAL A 168 8.34 13.62 13.37
C VAL A 168 7.82 12.22 12.99
N CYS A 169 8.72 11.24 12.89
CA CYS A 169 8.37 9.84 12.61
C CYS A 169 7.40 9.27 13.65
N SER A 170 7.66 9.53 14.93
CA SER A 170 6.81 9.06 16.04
C SER A 170 5.40 9.63 15.94
N ILE A 171 5.26 10.94 15.73
CA ILE A 171 3.94 11.58 15.62
C ILE A 171 3.15 11.02 14.42
N LEU A 172 3.73 11.02 13.22
CA LEU A 172 3.02 10.56 12.01
C LEU A 172 2.74 9.05 11.97
N SER A 173 3.51 8.24 12.71
CA SER A 173 3.30 6.79 12.76
C SER A 173 2.35 6.33 13.87
N THR A 174 2.23 7.11 14.95
CA THR A 174 1.41 6.72 16.12
C THR A 174 0.05 7.40 16.19
N ARG A 175 -0.20 8.44 15.39
CA ARG A 175 -1.53 9.08 15.29
C ARG A 175 -2.39 8.42 14.23
N ASN A 176 -3.70 8.39 14.44
CA ASN A 176 -4.66 7.92 13.43
C ASN A 176 -4.89 8.96 12.33
N ASP A 177 -5.57 8.59 11.24
CA ASP A 177 -5.75 9.47 10.08
C ASP A 177 -6.49 10.77 10.44
N SER A 178 -7.51 10.68 11.31
CA SER A 178 -8.29 11.84 11.74
C SER A 178 -7.44 12.82 12.54
N GLN A 179 -6.57 12.32 13.41
CA GLN A 179 -5.62 13.12 14.18
C GLN A 179 -4.54 13.74 13.29
N ILE A 180 -3.93 12.97 12.37
CA ILE A 180 -2.92 13.51 11.43
C ILE A 180 -3.52 14.64 10.58
N ARG A 181 -4.75 14.46 10.06
CA ARG A 181 -5.45 15.51 9.30
C ARG A 181 -5.67 16.77 10.14
N ALA A 182 -6.09 16.61 11.40
CA ALA A 182 -6.28 17.73 12.32
C ALA A 182 -4.95 18.43 12.66
N ILE A 183 -3.88 17.67 12.88
CA ILE A 183 -2.52 18.20 13.11
C ILE A 183 -2.05 19.02 11.91
N ALA A 184 -2.21 18.50 10.69
CA ALA A 184 -1.80 19.19 9.47
C ALA A 184 -2.56 20.52 9.30
N TYR A 185 -3.87 20.52 9.57
CA TYR A 185 -4.68 21.73 9.56
C TYR A 185 -4.22 22.74 10.61
N GLU A 186 -4.04 22.30 11.86
CA GLU A 186 -3.62 23.17 12.97
C GLU A 186 -2.22 23.77 12.72
N TYR A 187 -1.29 22.94 12.24
CA TYR A 187 0.06 23.36 11.89
C TYR A 187 0.03 24.50 10.88
N GLN A 188 -0.78 24.36 9.83
CA GLN A 188 -0.93 25.39 8.81
C GLN A 188 -1.53 26.69 9.36
N GLN A 189 -2.52 26.61 10.26
CA GLN A 189 -3.11 27.79 10.89
C GLN A 189 -2.10 28.53 11.77
N LYS A 190 -1.28 27.80 12.54
CA LYS A 190 -0.32 28.40 13.48
C LYS A 190 0.92 28.98 12.81
N PHE A 191 1.48 28.26 11.85
CA PHE A 191 2.82 28.56 11.31
C PHE A 191 2.78 29.08 9.86
N ALA A 192 1.58 29.24 9.29
CA ALA A 192 1.34 29.76 7.94
C ALA A 192 2.10 29.00 6.83
N ARG A 193 2.43 27.73 7.07
CA ARG A 193 3.10 26.83 6.12
C ARG A 193 2.44 25.45 6.18
N SER A 194 2.29 24.79 5.03
CA SER A 194 1.72 23.44 5.02
C SER A 194 2.73 22.46 5.62
N LEU A 195 2.23 21.48 6.41
CA LEU A 195 3.09 20.43 6.95
C LEU A 195 3.75 19.61 5.82
N GLU A 196 3.11 19.49 4.68
CA GLU A 196 3.66 18.82 3.50
C GLU A 196 4.92 19.53 2.96
N ASP A 197 4.89 20.86 2.88
CA ASP A 197 6.05 21.64 2.42
C ASP A 197 7.20 21.61 3.42
N VAL A 198 6.89 21.53 4.73
CA VAL A 198 7.90 21.35 5.77
C VAL A 198 8.58 19.99 5.61
N ILE A 199 7.82 18.91 5.44
CA ILE A 199 8.39 17.56 5.24
C ILE A 199 9.31 17.54 4.01
N ARG A 200 8.88 18.14 2.88
CA ARG A 200 9.71 18.21 1.66
C ARG A 200 11.01 19.01 1.83
N ARG A 201 11.04 19.98 2.75
CA ARG A 201 12.23 20.81 3.00
C ARG A 201 13.20 20.14 3.96
N GLU A 202 12.66 19.46 4.98
CA GLU A 202 13.44 18.93 6.10
C GLU A 202 13.90 17.49 5.90
N PHE A 203 13.26 16.75 5.00
CA PHE A 203 13.55 15.34 4.73
C PHE A 203 13.91 15.15 3.26
N SER A 204 14.59 14.04 2.97
CA SER A 204 14.88 13.62 1.60
C SER A 204 14.83 12.10 1.45
N GLY A 205 14.75 11.65 0.21
CA GLY A 205 14.80 10.23 -0.14
C GLY A 205 13.64 9.44 0.45
N HIS A 206 13.89 8.20 0.86
CA HIS A 206 12.83 7.31 1.30
C HIS A 206 12.07 7.81 2.54
N MET A 207 12.75 8.49 3.47
CA MET A 207 12.10 9.00 4.66
C MET A 207 11.08 10.10 4.33
N GLU A 208 11.44 11.00 3.41
CA GLU A 208 10.51 11.99 2.88
C GLU A 208 9.28 11.29 2.26
N ASP A 209 9.52 10.29 1.39
CA ASP A 209 8.45 9.53 0.75
C ASP A 209 7.51 8.86 1.76
N ALA A 210 8.05 8.27 2.84
CA ALA A 210 7.28 7.59 3.88
C ALA A 210 6.40 8.56 4.70
N LEU A 211 6.97 9.68 5.14
CA LEU A 211 6.23 10.69 5.92
C LEU A 211 5.15 11.36 5.06
N LEU A 212 5.46 11.65 3.79
CA LEU A 212 4.49 12.17 2.83
C LEU A 212 3.39 11.16 2.53
N PHE A 213 3.71 9.87 2.46
CA PHE A 213 2.70 8.81 2.29
C PHE A 213 1.70 8.81 3.44
N GLN A 214 2.17 8.83 4.69
CA GLN A 214 1.30 8.87 5.89
C GLN A 214 0.44 10.13 5.92
N LEU A 215 1.05 11.30 5.68
CA LEU A 215 0.33 12.58 5.69
C LEU A 215 -0.74 12.64 4.59
N ARG A 216 -0.38 12.32 3.34
CA ARG A 216 -1.31 12.38 2.20
C ARG A 216 -2.43 11.35 2.33
N SER A 217 -2.12 10.15 2.83
CA SER A 217 -3.13 9.12 3.13
C SER A 217 -4.15 9.63 4.14
N ALA A 218 -3.69 10.23 5.24
CA ALA A 218 -4.57 10.76 6.27
C ALA A 218 -5.44 11.94 5.78
N VAL A 219 -4.86 12.85 4.99
CA VAL A 219 -5.56 14.04 4.48
C VAL A 219 -6.61 13.66 3.44
N ASP A 220 -6.24 12.90 2.41
CA ASP A 220 -7.14 12.44 1.35
C ASP A 220 -6.64 11.12 0.75
N LYS A 221 -7.05 10.01 1.38
CA LYS A 221 -6.64 8.66 0.97
C LYS A 221 -6.98 8.32 -0.49
N TYR A 222 -8.10 8.81 -1.02
CA TYR A 222 -8.52 8.48 -2.38
C TYR A 222 -7.69 9.24 -3.41
N MET A 223 -7.46 10.54 -3.17
CA MET A 223 -6.58 11.35 -4.00
C MET A 223 -5.13 10.88 -3.93
N HIS A 224 -4.66 10.49 -2.75
CA HIS A 224 -3.32 9.96 -2.57
C HIS A 224 -3.12 8.69 -3.41
N GLN A 225 -4.06 7.74 -3.32
CA GLN A 225 -3.98 6.50 -4.09
C GLN A 225 -4.11 6.73 -5.60
N ALA A 226 -4.97 7.65 -6.03
CA ALA A 226 -5.02 8.07 -7.43
C ALA A 226 -3.66 8.59 -7.92
N THR A 227 -2.98 9.38 -7.08
CA THR A 227 -1.63 9.89 -7.38
C THR A 227 -0.60 8.76 -7.44
N LEU A 228 -0.65 7.80 -6.50
CA LEU A 228 0.23 6.63 -6.52
C LEU A 228 0.01 5.74 -7.76
N LEU A 229 -1.22 5.60 -8.23
CA LEU A 229 -1.50 4.89 -9.48
C LEU A 229 -0.92 5.63 -10.68
N GLU A 230 -1.06 6.96 -10.73
CA GLU A 230 -0.41 7.75 -11.79
C GLU A 230 1.11 7.63 -11.71
N ASP A 231 1.70 7.71 -10.52
CA ASP A 231 3.15 7.57 -10.32
C ASP A 231 3.67 6.21 -10.80
N ALA A 232 2.84 5.16 -10.80
CA ALA A 232 3.19 3.86 -11.34
C ALA A 232 3.15 3.83 -12.88
N MET A 233 2.30 4.64 -13.50
CA MET A 233 2.06 4.67 -14.95
C MET A 233 2.79 5.81 -15.68
N ALA A 234 3.24 6.84 -14.96
CA ALA A 234 3.88 8.00 -15.54
C ALA A 234 5.37 7.78 -15.80
N GLY A 235 5.86 8.35 -16.91
CA GLY A 235 7.25 8.31 -17.33
C GLY A 235 7.50 7.39 -18.52
N ALA A 236 8.76 7.01 -18.71
CA ALA A 236 9.13 6.03 -19.73
C ALA A 236 8.81 4.61 -19.21
N GLY A 237 7.84 3.97 -19.86
CA GLY A 237 7.32 2.67 -19.45
C GLY A 237 6.50 2.73 -18.17
N THR A 238 6.03 1.56 -17.73
CA THR A 238 5.21 1.41 -16.51
C THR A 238 5.97 0.67 -15.42
N LYS A 239 5.78 1.13 -14.18
CA LYS A 239 6.29 0.48 -12.96
C LYS A 239 5.33 -0.64 -12.57
N ASP A 240 5.23 -1.66 -13.43
CA ASP A 240 4.17 -2.68 -13.40
C ASP A 240 4.01 -3.39 -12.05
N TYR A 241 5.12 -3.66 -11.36
CA TYR A 241 5.09 -4.22 -10.00
C TYR A 241 4.25 -3.35 -9.03
N LEU A 242 4.41 -2.02 -9.08
CA LEU A 242 3.62 -1.10 -8.28
C LEU A 242 2.19 -0.98 -8.80
N LEU A 243 1.99 -0.97 -10.12
CA LEU A 243 0.65 -0.87 -10.70
C LEU A 243 -0.21 -2.08 -10.31
N VAL A 244 0.30 -3.29 -10.50
CA VAL A 244 -0.36 -4.55 -10.12
C VAL A 244 -0.68 -4.56 -8.63
N SER A 245 0.32 -4.35 -7.78
CA SER A 245 0.14 -4.42 -6.33
C SER A 245 -0.86 -3.40 -5.80
N ARG A 246 -0.85 -2.16 -6.33
CA ARG A 246 -1.78 -1.09 -5.92
C ARG A 246 -3.21 -1.33 -6.41
N VAL A 247 -3.40 -1.79 -7.65
CA VAL A 247 -4.73 -2.10 -8.18
C VAL A 247 -5.35 -3.30 -7.46
N VAL A 248 -4.58 -4.37 -7.25
CA VAL A 248 -5.08 -5.57 -6.57
C VAL A 248 -5.37 -5.31 -5.08
N ARG A 249 -4.53 -4.53 -4.39
CA ARG A 249 -4.71 -4.21 -2.96
C ARG A 249 -6.11 -3.68 -2.61
N TYR A 250 -6.65 -2.79 -3.43
CA TYR A 250 -7.94 -2.14 -3.19
C TYR A 250 -9.11 -2.81 -3.91
N HIS A 251 -8.84 -3.87 -4.67
CA HIS A 251 -9.84 -4.60 -5.44
C HIS A 251 -11.02 -5.11 -4.60
N TRP A 252 -10.73 -5.62 -3.41
CA TRP A 252 -11.71 -6.26 -2.54
C TRP A 252 -12.68 -5.26 -1.89
N ASP A 253 -12.38 -3.97 -1.91
CA ASP A 253 -13.30 -2.91 -1.50
C ASP A 253 -13.78 -2.11 -2.72
N ARG A 254 -14.95 -2.50 -3.22
CA ARG A 254 -15.56 -1.90 -4.42
C ARG A 254 -15.91 -0.43 -4.27
N ASN A 255 -16.29 -0.01 -3.07
CA ASN A 255 -16.59 1.40 -2.81
C ASN A 255 -15.30 2.21 -2.78
N HIS A 256 -14.26 1.66 -2.17
CA HIS A 256 -12.96 2.29 -2.12
C HIS A 256 -12.35 2.48 -3.51
N ILE A 257 -12.33 1.44 -4.36
CA ILE A 257 -11.79 1.57 -5.72
C ILE A 257 -12.64 2.51 -6.60
N ALA A 258 -13.97 2.57 -6.40
CA ALA A 258 -14.82 3.55 -7.07
C ALA A 258 -14.47 5.00 -6.69
N ASN A 259 -14.21 5.26 -5.39
CA ASN A 259 -13.77 6.58 -4.92
C ASN A 259 -12.38 6.95 -5.46
N VAL A 260 -11.45 6.00 -5.55
CA VAL A 260 -10.13 6.22 -6.19
C VAL A 260 -10.29 6.59 -7.67
N ARG A 261 -11.17 5.90 -8.41
CA ARG A 261 -11.47 6.24 -9.81
C ARG A 261 -12.00 7.67 -9.95
N GLY A 262 -12.94 8.06 -9.09
CA GLY A 262 -13.48 9.43 -9.07
C GLY A 262 -12.43 10.48 -8.73
N ALA A 263 -11.57 10.22 -7.74
CA ALA A 263 -10.46 11.11 -7.39
C ALA A 263 -9.44 11.25 -8.52
N TYR A 264 -9.13 10.14 -9.20
CA TYR A 264 -8.25 10.12 -10.36
C TYR A 264 -8.81 10.97 -11.51
N GLU A 265 -10.08 10.79 -11.87
CA GLU A 265 -10.73 11.56 -12.93
C GLU A 265 -10.79 13.05 -12.59
N LYS A 266 -11.10 13.40 -11.34
CA LYS A 266 -11.08 14.78 -10.86
C LYS A 266 -9.72 15.45 -11.01
N ARG A 267 -8.62 14.73 -10.73
CA ARG A 267 -7.25 15.28 -10.74
C ARG A 267 -6.64 15.34 -12.14
N TYR A 268 -6.80 14.28 -12.92
CA TYR A 268 -6.09 14.10 -14.19
C TYR A 268 -6.96 14.36 -15.41
N HIS A 269 -8.25 14.64 -15.23
CA HIS A 269 -9.22 14.86 -16.31
C HIS A 269 -9.25 13.72 -17.34
N ARG A 270 -8.95 12.50 -16.86
CA ARG A 270 -8.89 11.27 -17.64
C ARG A 270 -9.40 10.13 -16.78
N ASN A 271 -10.18 9.23 -17.37
CA ASN A 271 -10.68 8.05 -16.66
C ASN A 271 -9.55 7.04 -16.38
N LEU A 272 -9.48 6.49 -15.16
CA LEU A 272 -8.45 5.52 -14.76
C LEU A 272 -8.40 4.28 -15.65
N ALA A 273 -9.54 3.75 -16.10
CA ALA A 273 -9.58 2.60 -17.00
C ALA A 273 -8.90 2.93 -18.34
N SER A 274 -9.18 4.12 -18.89
CA SER A 274 -8.52 4.58 -20.12
C SER A 274 -7.02 4.81 -19.93
N ARG A 275 -6.58 5.15 -18.72
CA ARG A 275 -5.16 5.30 -18.38
C ARG A 275 -4.47 3.94 -18.37
N ILE A 276 -5.05 2.94 -17.69
CA ILE A 276 -4.52 1.57 -17.60
C ILE A 276 -4.42 0.93 -18.99
N LYS A 277 -5.44 1.09 -19.85
CA LYS A 277 -5.42 0.63 -21.25
C LYS A 277 -4.29 1.23 -22.09
N GLY A 278 -3.81 2.42 -21.71
CA GLY A 278 -2.69 3.07 -22.40
C GLY A 278 -1.32 2.48 -22.04
N GLU A 279 -1.22 1.80 -20.89
CA GLU A 279 0.05 1.30 -20.34
C GLU A 279 0.18 -0.22 -20.37
N THR A 280 -0.95 -0.91 -20.55
CA THR A 280 -1.03 -2.36 -20.43
C THR A 280 -1.69 -2.95 -21.66
N SER A 281 -1.58 -4.27 -21.85
CA SER A 281 -2.24 -4.96 -22.96
C SER A 281 -2.57 -6.41 -22.60
N GLY A 282 -3.36 -7.08 -23.45
CA GLY A 282 -3.67 -8.50 -23.32
C GLY A 282 -4.41 -8.85 -22.03
N ASP A 283 -4.12 -10.03 -21.47
CA ASP A 283 -4.74 -10.51 -20.23
C ASP A 283 -4.34 -9.72 -18.99
N TYR A 284 -3.16 -9.12 -19.01
CA TYR A 284 -2.73 -8.20 -17.95
C TYR A 284 -3.64 -6.97 -17.88
N GLU A 285 -3.92 -6.32 -19.02
CA GLU A 285 -4.89 -5.23 -19.09
C GLU A 285 -6.28 -5.69 -18.60
N ARG A 286 -6.79 -6.79 -19.15
CA ARG A 286 -8.11 -7.32 -18.78
C ARG A 286 -8.23 -7.53 -17.28
N LEU A 287 -7.19 -8.11 -16.66
CA LEU A 287 -7.17 -8.35 -15.23
C LEU A 287 -7.23 -7.05 -14.42
N LEU A 288 -6.40 -6.05 -14.73
CA LEU A 288 -6.40 -4.77 -14.02
C LEU A 288 -7.73 -4.04 -14.16
N LEU A 289 -8.32 -4.08 -15.36
CA LEU A 289 -9.65 -3.50 -15.61
C LEU A 289 -10.74 -4.19 -14.78
N ALA A 290 -10.74 -5.53 -14.72
CA ALA A 290 -11.64 -6.26 -13.83
C ALA A 290 -11.45 -5.85 -12.36
N CYS A 291 -10.19 -5.66 -11.97
CA CYS A 291 -9.86 -5.30 -10.60
C CYS A 291 -10.42 -3.93 -10.20
N ILE A 292 -10.44 -2.97 -11.13
CA ILE A 292 -11.05 -1.65 -10.91
C ILE A 292 -12.56 -1.60 -11.17
N GLY A 293 -13.19 -2.73 -11.47
CA GLY A 293 -14.64 -2.87 -11.61
C GLY A 293 -15.19 -2.65 -13.01
N GLU A 294 -14.34 -2.63 -14.04
CA GLU A 294 -14.79 -2.65 -15.43
C GLU A 294 -15.34 -4.03 -15.80
N ARG A 295 -16.31 -4.05 -16.73
CA ARG A 295 -16.78 -5.30 -17.33
C ARG A 295 -15.82 -5.69 -18.46
N VAL A 296 -15.19 -6.86 -18.34
CA VAL A 296 -14.20 -7.42 -19.28
C VAL A 296 -14.51 -8.86 -19.63
#